data_AF-A0A0P4UYI2-F1
#
_entry.id   AF-A0A0P4UYI2-F1
#
_cell.length_a   1.000
_cell.length_b   1.000
_cell.length_c   1.000
_cell.angle_alpha   90.00
_cell.angle_beta   90.00
_cell.angle_gamma   90.00
#
_symmetry.space_group_name_H-M   'P 1'
#
loop_
_entity.id
_entity.type
_entity.pdbx_description
1 polymer ?
#
loop_
_entity_poly.entity_id
_entity_poly.type
_entity_poly.pdbx_seq_one_letter_code
_entity_poly.pdbx_strand_id
1 'polypeptide(L)'
;MANSAPIHRRDPPPNGRYSSALYAQIYATYVKFLLSKTRDHSKFSLVYEENCNYGFRRNLLGMKPYGIALSCMGILLLIGQYTSTMGLLNSPTIMQMGNFVQAIIGLQFPKFSALSFACLTVNVFLLTAWLLWINSAWVKSSAEAYADRLLEACENLP
;
A
#
# COMPACT_ATOMS: atom_id res chain seq x y z
N MET A 1 32.25 2.08 18.03
CA MET A 1 32.87 0.75 18.16
C MET A 1 31.78 -0.25 18.55
N ALA A 2 31.17 -0.91 17.57
CA ALA A 2 30.18 -1.95 17.86
C ALA A 2 30.97 -3.23 18.18
N ASN A 3 30.92 -3.62 19.45
CA ASN A 3 31.48 -4.87 19.96
C ASN A 3 30.78 -6.05 19.26
N SER A 4 31.38 -6.54 18.18
CA SER A 4 30.94 -7.74 17.49
C SER A 4 31.39 -8.90 18.36
N ALA A 5 30.45 -9.44 19.14
CA ALA A 5 30.67 -10.68 19.87
C ALA A 5 31.26 -11.72 18.89
N PRO A 6 32.30 -12.48 19.30
CA PRO A 6 32.88 -13.49 18.43
C PRO A 6 31.77 -14.42 17.96
N ILE A 7 31.75 -14.73 16.67
CA ILE A 7 30.94 -15.81 16.12
C ILE A 7 31.47 -17.07 16.80
N HIS A 8 30.92 -17.42 17.96
CA HIS A 8 31.26 -18.64 18.65
C HIS A 8 30.92 -19.74 17.66
N ARG A 9 31.95 -20.37 17.09
CA ARG A 9 31.80 -21.66 16.39
C ARG A 9 31.12 -22.55 17.41
N ARG A 10 29.81 -22.72 17.29
CA ARG A 10 29.04 -23.61 18.15
C ARG A 10 29.08 -24.95 17.47
N ASP A 11 29.62 -25.93 18.20
CA ASP A 11 29.73 -27.29 17.70
C ASP A 11 28.35 -27.80 17.26
N PRO A 12 28.31 -28.59 16.17
CA PRO A 12 27.05 -29.16 15.71
C PRO A 12 26.40 -29.99 16.83
N PRO A 13 25.08 -29.88 17.02
CA PRO A 13 24.39 -30.59 18.09
C PRO A 13 24.50 -32.09 17.84
N PRO A 14 24.50 -32.92 18.90
CA PRO A 14 24.76 -34.35 18.82
C PRO A 14 23.74 -35.12 17.93
N ASN A 15 22.58 -34.54 17.67
CA ASN A 15 21.52 -35.08 16.80
C ASN A 15 21.49 -34.46 15.39
N GLY A 16 22.45 -33.60 15.05
CA GLY A 16 22.55 -32.93 13.74
C GLY A 16 21.41 -31.97 13.39
N ARG A 17 20.44 -31.74 14.29
CA ARG A 17 19.28 -30.85 14.05
C ARG A 17 19.24 -29.76 15.10
N TYR A 18 19.39 -28.51 14.66
CA TYR A 18 19.18 -27.37 15.56
C TYR A 18 17.68 -27.17 15.83
N SER A 19 17.34 -26.56 16.96
CA SER A 19 15.95 -26.16 17.24
C SER A 19 15.53 -24.99 16.34
N SER A 20 14.23 -24.87 16.04
CA SER A 20 13.68 -23.75 15.25
C SER A 20 14.06 -22.38 15.85
N ALA A 21 14.07 -22.29 17.19
CA ALA A 21 14.50 -21.11 17.93
C ALA A 21 15.98 -20.77 17.71
N LEU A 22 16.85 -21.77 17.63
CA LEU A 22 18.28 -21.57 17.39
C LEU A 22 18.56 -21.13 15.95
N TYR A 23 17.88 -21.70 14.95
CA TYR A 23 17.96 -21.21 13.57
C TYR A 23 17.56 -19.73 13.48
N ALA A 24 16.44 -19.34 14.10
CA ALA A 24 15.99 -17.95 14.12
C ALA A 24 17.04 -16.99 14.75
N GLN A 25 17.69 -17.41 15.84
CA GLN A 25 18.77 -16.62 16.47
C GLN A 25 20.00 -16.47 15.56
N ILE A 26 20.39 -17.55 14.86
CA ILE A 26 21.50 -17.52 13.91
C ILE A 26 21.16 -16.54 12.78
N TYR A 27 20.02 -16.71 12.10
CA TYR A 27 19.59 -15.81 11.03
C TYR A 27 19.52 -14.34 11.50
N ALA A 28 18.93 -14.08 12.67
CA ALA A 28 18.85 -12.72 13.20
C ALA A 28 20.23 -12.09 13.46
N THR A 29 21.21 -12.87 13.94
CA THR A 29 22.58 -12.40 14.15
C THR A 29 23.27 -12.08 12.82
N TYR A 30 23.17 -12.97 11.83
CA TYR A 30 23.75 -12.74 10.50
C TYR A 30 23.12 -11.56 9.78
N VAL A 31 21.79 -11.43 9.81
CA VAL A 31 21.08 -10.28 9.22
C VAL A 31 21.54 -8.96 9.86
N LYS A 32 21.68 -8.92 11.19
CA LYS A 32 22.21 -7.73 11.89
C LYS A 32 23.64 -7.41 11.47
N PHE A 33 24.49 -8.42 11.32
CA PHE A 33 25.85 -8.24 10.84
C PHE A 33 25.87 -7.65 9.42
N LEU A 34 25.13 -8.25 8.48
CA LEU A 34 25.04 -7.78 7.09
C LEU A 34 24.53 -6.34 7.03
N LEU A 35 23.42 -6.02 7.71
CA LEU A 35 22.89 -4.67 7.79
C LEU A 35 23.90 -3.65 8.34
N SER A 36 24.73 -4.04 9.32
CA SER A 36 25.77 -3.17 9.86
C SER A 36 26.88 -2.89 8.85
N LYS A 37 27.13 -3.82 7.93
CA LYS A 37 28.19 -3.76 6.92
C LYS A 37 27.73 -3.13 5.60
N THR A 38 26.43 -3.15 5.31
CA THR A 38 25.82 -2.56 4.11
C THR A 38 25.14 -1.21 4.37
N ARG A 39 25.47 -0.55 5.49
CA ARG A 39 24.86 0.73 5.90
C ARG A 39 25.36 1.93 5.09
N ASP A 40 26.53 1.84 4.47
CA ASP A 40 27.06 2.89 3.62
C ASP A 40 26.28 2.94 2.30
N HIS A 41 25.38 3.91 2.20
CA HIS A 41 24.52 4.11 1.02
C HIS A 41 25.28 4.55 -0.23
N SER A 42 26.51 5.05 -0.09
CA SER A 42 27.34 5.41 -1.25
C SER A 42 27.98 4.17 -1.87
N LYS A 43 28.44 3.22 -1.05
CA LYS A 43 29.01 1.94 -1.50
C LYS A 43 27.95 0.91 -1.87
N PHE A 44 26.80 0.91 -1.18
CA PHE A 44 25.70 -0.06 -1.37
C PHE A 44 24.40 0.63 -1.79
N SER A 45 24.48 1.49 -2.81
CA SER A 45 23.34 2.27 -3.31
C SER A 45 22.17 1.40 -3.79
N LEU A 46 22.46 0.31 -4.50
CA LEU A 46 21.44 -0.63 -5.00
C LEU A 46 20.67 -1.32 -3.86
N VAL A 47 21.36 -1.75 -2.80
CA VAL A 47 20.73 -2.36 -1.61
C VAL A 47 19.82 -1.36 -0.92
N TYR A 48 20.26 -0.10 -0.85
CA TYR A 48 19.47 0.98 -0.27
C TYR A 48 18.21 1.29 -1.10
N GLU A 49 18.33 1.37 -2.41
CA GLU A 49 17.21 1.61 -3.32
C GLU A 49 16.14 0.52 -3.21
N GLU A 50 16.54 -0.76 -3.20
CA GLU A 50 15.59 -1.86 -3.02
C GLU A 50 14.94 -1.87 -1.63
N ASN A 51 15.67 -1.49 -0.58
CA ASN A 51 15.08 -1.33 0.75
C ASN A 51 14.04 -0.20 0.79
N CYS A 52 14.30 0.93 0.11
CA CYS A 52 13.37 2.03 -0.02
C CYS A 52 12.12 1.61 -0.80
N ASN A 53 12.29 0.93 -1.93
CA ASN A 53 11.18 0.37 -2.71
C ASN A 53 10.33 -0.60 -1.86
N TYR A 54 10.98 -1.54 -1.17
CA TYR A 54 10.29 -2.48 -0.30
C TYR A 54 9.49 -1.76 0.81
N GLY A 55 10.11 -0.77 1.46
CA GLY A 55 9.47 0.07 2.48
C GLY A 55 8.25 0.82 1.93
N PHE A 56 8.38 1.42 0.75
CA PHE A 56 7.28 2.09 0.05
C PHE A 56 6.10 1.14 -0.19
N ARG A 57 6.35 -0.03 -0.77
CA ARG A 57 5.28 -1.01 -1.07
C ARG A 57 4.58 -1.51 0.19
N ARG A 58 5.34 -1.78 1.26
CA ARG A 58 4.79 -2.22 2.55
C ARG A 58 3.93 -1.12 3.19
N ASN A 59 4.41 0.13 3.17
CA ASN A 59 3.66 1.27 3.69
C ASN A 59 2.37 1.48 2.89
N LEU A 60 2.44 1.36 1.56
CA LEU A 60 1.28 1.47 0.69
C LEU A 60 0.26 0.36 0.99
N LEU A 61 0.70 -0.89 1.18
CA LEU A 61 -0.19 -1.98 1.60
C LEU A 61 -0.85 -1.70 2.95
N GLY A 62 -0.13 -1.12 3.91
CA GLY A 62 -0.69 -0.67 5.19
C GLY A 62 -1.72 0.47 5.05
N MET A 63 -1.58 1.30 4.00
CA MET A 63 -2.54 2.37 3.68
C MET A 63 -3.77 1.89 2.90
N LYS A 64 -3.78 0.64 2.40
CA LYS A 64 -4.88 0.07 1.62
C LYS A 64 -6.28 0.31 2.18
N PRO A 65 -6.59 0.03 3.47
CA PRO A 65 -7.92 0.26 4.01
C PRO A 65 -8.34 1.73 3.95
N TYR A 66 -7.41 2.66 4.20
CA TYR A 66 -7.67 4.10 4.12
C TYR A 66 -7.87 4.56 2.68
N GLY A 67 -7.09 4.04 1.73
CA GLY A 67 -7.26 4.33 0.31
C GLY A 67 -8.63 3.88 -0.23
N ILE A 68 -9.09 2.69 0.18
CA ILE A 68 -10.43 2.20 -0.16
C ILE A 68 -11.51 3.06 0.51
N ALA A 69 -11.38 3.35 1.81
CA ALA A 69 -12.34 4.19 2.53
C ALA A 69 -12.49 5.58 1.90
N LEU A 70 -11.38 6.23 1.54
CA LEU A 70 -11.37 7.54 0.90
C LEU A 70 -12.03 7.49 -0.49
N SER A 71 -11.76 6.44 -1.27
CA SER A 71 -12.37 6.25 -2.59
C SER A 71 -13.88 6.03 -2.49
N CYS A 72 -14.33 5.21 -1.53
CA CYS A 72 -15.75 5.01 -1.26
C CYS A 72 -16.42 6.32 -0.82
N MET A 73 -15.78 7.08 0.07
CA MET A 73 -16.28 8.40 0.49
C MET A 73 -16.41 9.35 -0.70
N GLY A 74 -15.41 9.39 -1.59
CA GLY A 74 -15.47 10.20 -2.82
C GLY A 74 -16.65 9.85 -3.72
N ILE A 75 -16.91 8.55 -3.91
CA ILE A 75 -18.07 8.06 -4.68
C ILE A 75 -19.39 8.45 -3.99
N LEU A 76 -19.48 8.29 -2.67
CA LEU A 76 -20.68 8.68 -1.90
C LEU A 76 -20.97 10.18 -2.01
N LEU A 77 -19.94 11.02 -1.95
CA LEU A 77 -20.09 12.47 -2.10
C LEU A 77 -20.56 12.84 -3.52
N LEU A 78 -20.04 12.18 -4.56
CA LEU A 78 -20.51 12.37 -5.94
C LEU A 78 -21.99 11.96 -6.11
N ILE A 79 -22.41 10.85 -5.49
CA ILE A 79 -23.82 10.42 -5.48
C ILE A 79 -24.70 11.43 -4.73
N GLY A 80 -24.24 11.95 -3.59
CA GLY A 80 -24.93 13.01 -2.84
C GLY A 80 -25.11 14.29 -3.65
N GLN A 81 -24.08 14.71 -4.38
CA GLN A 81 -24.16 15.86 -5.30
C GLN A 81 -25.16 15.62 -6.44
N TYR A 82 -25.20 14.41 -7.00
CA TYR A 82 -26.13 14.07 -8.07
C TYR A 82 -27.60 14.08 -7.59
N THR A 83 -27.88 13.43 -6.45
CA THR A 83 -29.23 13.34 -5.87
C THR A 83 -29.79 14.69 -5.40
N SER A 84 -28.92 15.56 -4.86
CA SER A 84 -29.29 16.93 -4.50
C SER A 84 -29.59 17.81 -5.73
N THR A 85 -28.85 17.64 -6.83
CA THR A 85 -29.11 18.37 -8.09
C THR A 85 -30.39 17.88 -8.79
N MET A 86 -30.72 16.59 -8.68
CA MET A 86 -31.99 16.02 -9.16
C MET A 86 -33.21 16.38 -8.28
N GLY A 87 -33.03 17.20 -7.22
CA GLY A 87 -34.14 17.67 -6.39
C GLY A 87 -34.76 16.62 -5.46
N LEU A 88 -34.16 15.42 -5.34
CA LEU A 88 -34.64 14.33 -4.48
C LEU A 88 -34.43 14.60 -2.98
N LEU A 89 -33.44 15.43 -2.62
CA LEU A 89 -33.11 15.76 -1.23
C LEU A 89 -33.36 17.23 -0.86
N ASN A 90 -33.41 18.15 -1.84
CA ASN A 90 -33.45 19.60 -1.60
C ASN A 90 -34.64 20.27 -2.30
N SER A 91 -35.86 19.89 -1.92
CA SER A 91 -37.03 20.61 -2.43
C SER A 91 -38.19 20.60 -1.44
N PRO A 92 -38.60 21.77 -0.91
CA PRO A 92 -39.96 21.94 -0.40
C PRO A 92 -41.01 21.85 -1.53
N THR A 93 -40.58 21.71 -2.79
CA THR A 93 -41.44 21.53 -3.98
C THR A 93 -42.19 20.18 -4.02
N ILE A 94 -41.77 19.14 -3.28
CA ILE A 94 -42.60 17.92 -3.13
C ILE A 94 -43.85 18.23 -2.28
N MET A 95 -43.78 19.23 -1.38
CA MET A 95 -44.91 19.68 -0.56
C MET A 95 -45.70 20.85 -1.18
N GLN A 96 -45.20 21.52 -2.23
CA GLN A 96 -45.95 22.52 -2.97
C GLN A 96 -46.66 21.91 -4.20
N MET A 97 -47.89 21.45 -3.94
CA MET A 97 -49.01 21.33 -4.87
C MET A 97 -48.81 20.49 -6.14
N GLY A 98 -48.91 19.16 -5.97
CA GLY A 98 -49.94 18.34 -6.66
C GLY A 98 -49.84 18.08 -8.16
N ASN A 99 -48.85 18.60 -8.88
CA ASN A 99 -48.76 18.40 -10.33
C ASN A 99 -47.65 17.40 -10.69
N PHE A 100 -47.96 16.09 -10.62
CA PHE A 100 -47.07 15.00 -11.08
C PHE A 100 -46.54 15.24 -12.50
N VAL A 101 -47.30 15.94 -13.35
CA VAL A 101 -46.91 16.35 -14.70
C VAL A 101 -45.71 17.29 -14.69
N GLN A 102 -45.60 18.22 -13.74
CA GLN A 102 -44.43 19.11 -13.61
C GLN A 102 -43.19 18.36 -13.06
N ALA A 103 -43.39 17.33 -12.24
CA ALA A 103 -42.30 16.47 -11.78
C ALA A 103 -41.73 15.59 -12.93
N ILE A 104 -42.58 15.12 -13.85
CA ILE A 104 -42.16 14.35 -15.03
C ILE A 104 -41.53 15.26 -16.10
N ILE A 105 -42.06 16.47 -16.31
CA ILE A 105 -41.50 17.43 -17.27
C ILE A 105 -40.22 18.10 -16.73
N GLY A 106 -40.11 18.27 -15.41
CA GLY A 106 -38.95 18.83 -14.72
C GLY A 106 -37.82 17.84 -14.45
N LEU A 107 -37.91 16.59 -14.94
CA LEU A 107 -36.87 15.57 -14.90
C LEU A 107 -35.70 16.00 -15.81
N GLN A 108 -34.98 17.02 -15.35
CA GLN A 108 -33.77 17.50 -16.01
C GLN A 108 -32.65 16.51 -15.70
N PHE A 109 -31.96 16.05 -16.74
CA PHE A 109 -30.67 15.43 -16.55
C PHE A 109 -29.73 16.51 -15.97
N PRO A 110 -29.23 16.34 -14.73
CA PRO A 110 -28.32 17.30 -14.15
C PRO A 110 -27.11 17.40 -15.08
N LYS A 111 -26.74 18.62 -15.42
CA LYS A 111 -25.57 18.86 -16.26
C LYS A 111 -24.35 18.37 -15.48
N PHE A 112 -23.80 17.24 -15.91
CA PHE A 112 -22.52 16.78 -15.39
C PHE A 112 -21.45 17.74 -15.87
N SER A 113 -20.82 18.43 -14.92
CA SER A 113 -19.64 19.22 -15.22
C SER A 113 -18.51 18.28 -15.69
N ALA A 114 -17.65 18.75 -16.59
CA ALA A 114 -16.47 18.00 -17.00
C ALA A 114 -15.60 17.59 -15.79
N LEU A 115 -15.60 18.41 -14.74
CA LEU A 115 -14.90 18.14 -13.48
C LEU A 115 -15.44 16.89 -12.77
N SER A 116 -16.77 16.69 -12.72
CA SER A 116 -17.39 15.53 -12.08
C SER A 116 -16.99 14.22 -12.77
N PHE A 117 -16.93 14.21 -14.10
CA PHE A 117 -16.45 13.06 -14.86
C PHE A 117 -14.97 12.76 -14.59
N ALA A 118 -14.13 13.79 -14.54
CA ALA A 118 -12.72 13.64 -14.21
C ALA A 118 -12.55 13.06 -12.79
N CYS A 119 -13.26 13.60 -11.81
CA CYS A 119 -13.23 13.12 -10.43
C CYS A 119 -13.69 11.66 -10.29
N LEU A 120 -14.75 11.27 -10.99
CA LEU A 120 -15.24 9.90 -11.00
C LEU A 120 -14.20 8.95 -11.62
N THR A 121 -13.63 9.34 -12.76
CA THR A 121 -12.62 8.55 -13.48
C THR A 121 -11.40 8.30 -12.58
N VAL A 122 -10.89 9.34 -11.93
CA VAL A 122 -9.77 9.22 -10.99
C VAL A 122 -10.14 8.35 -9.79
N ASN A 123 -11.33 8.50 -9.21
CA ASN A 123 -11.76 7.67 -8.07
C ASN A 123 -11.86 6.19 -8.44
N VAL A 124 -12.46 5.87 -9.58
CA VAL A 124 -12.58 4.48 -10.06
C VAL A 124 -11.19 3.90 -10.33
N PHE A 125 -10.31 4.66 -10.98
CA PHE A 125 -8.93 4.24 -11.21
C PHE A 125 -8.19 3.95 -9.90
N LEU A 126 -8.25 4.87 -8.93
CA LEU A 126 -7.60 4.67 -7.63
C LEU A 126 -8.20 3.47 -6.88
N LEU A 127 -9.52 3.33 -6.86
CA LEU A 127 -10.20 2.20 -6.21
C LEU A 127 -9.78 0.87 -6.83
N THR A 128 -9.72 0.79 -8.16
CA THR A 128 -9.27 -0.43 -8.86
C THR A 128 -7.80 -0.74 -8.56
N ALA A 129 -6.93 0.27 -8.51
CA ALA A 129 -5.53 0.09 -8.12
C ALA A 129 -5.39 -0.45 -6.68
N TRP A 130 -6.16 0.09 -5.73
CA TRP A 130 -6.19 -0.40 -4.36
C TRP A 130 -6.68 -1.84 -4.24
N LEU A 131 -7.70 -2.23 -5.00
CA LEU A 131 -8.28 -3.56 -4.93
C LEU A 131 -7.40 -4.62 -5.60
N LEU A 132 -6.91 -4.34 -6.81
CA LEU A 132 -6.28 -5.35 -7.66
C LEU A 132 -4.74 -5.36 -7.55
N TRP A 133 -4.13 -4.18 -7.55
CA TRP A 133 -2.66 -4.08 -7.62
C TRP A 133 -2.03 -4.22 -6.23
N ILE A 134 -2.53 -3.47 -5.25
CA ILE A 134 -1.86 -3.34 -3.95
C ILE A 134 -2.21 -4.57 -3.08
N ASN A 135 -1.37 -5.59 -3.15
CA ASN A 135 -1.54 -6.86 -2.44
C ASN A 135 -0.22 -7.38 -1.84
N SER A 136 -0.30 -8.40 -0.99
CA SER A 136 0.87 -8.97 -0.30
C SER A 136 1.90 -9.60 -1.25
N ALA A 137 1.49 -10.11 -2.41
CA ALA A 137 2.41 -10.66 -3.40
C ALA A 137 3.28 -9.57 -4.06
N TRP A 138 2.68 -8.41 -4.34
CA TRP A 138 3.40 -7.24 -4.86
C TRP A 138 4.46 -6.71 -3.88
N VAL A 139 4.17 -6.76 -2.57
CA VAL A 139 5.15 -6.45 -1.52
C VAL A 139 6.23 -7.52 -1.44
N LYS A 140 5.85 -8.80 -1.48
CA LYS A 140 6.79 -9.94 -1.41
C LYS A 140 7.83 -9.89 -2.52
N SER A 141 7.44 -9.59 -3.75
CA SER A 141 8.38 -9.45 -4.88
C SER A 141 9.47 -8.39 -4.63
N SER A 142 9.14 -7.27 -3.97
CA SER A 142 10.15 -6.26 -3.62
C SER A 142 11.01 -6.67 -2.42
N ALA A 143 10.46 -7.46 -1.51
CA ALA A 143 11.22 -8.02 -0.39
C ALA A 143 12.27 -9.03 -0.88
N GLU A 144 11.91 -9.84 -1.88
CA GLU A 144 12.82 -10.78 -2.54
C GLU A 144 13.93 -10.04 -3.29
N ALA A 145 13.60 -9.02 -4.10
CA ALA A 145 14.60 -8.19 -4.77
C ALA A 145 15.59 -7.55 -3.77
N TYR A 146 15.10 -7.05 -2.64
CA TYR A 146 15.95 -6.54 -1.57
C TYR A 146 16.85 -7.62 -0.96
N ALA A 147 16.32 -8.81 -0.70
CA ALA A 147 17.08 -9.93 -0.16
C ALA A 147 18.19 -10.39 -1.12
N ASP A 148 17.90 -10.46 -2.43
CA ASP A 148 18.89 -10.84 -3.45
C ASP A 148 20.03 -9.82 -3.51
N ARG A 149 19.73 -8.52 -3.52
CA ARG A 149 20.77 -7.48 -3.48
C ARG A 149 21.59 -7.51 -2.19
N LEU A 150 20.97 -7.84 -1.06
CA LEU A 150 21.68 -7.98 0.21
C LEU A 150 22.65 -9.18 0.19
N LEU A 151 22.26 -10.28 -0.46
CA LEU A 151 23.12 -11.44 -0.64
C LEU A 151 24.26 -11.16 -1.61
N GLU A 152 24.00 -10.53 -2.75
CA GLU A 152 25.05 -10.10 -3.70
C GLU A 152 26.07 -9.15 -3.03
N ALA A 153 25.60 -8.27 -2.14
CA ALA A 153 26.48 -7.38 -1.41
C ALA A 153 27.49 -8.14 -0.51
N CYS A 154 27.20 -9.39 -0.12
CA CYS A 154 28.08 -10.21 0.70
C CYS A 154 29.42 -10.51 0.01
N GLU A 155 29.43 -10.61 -1.32
CA GLU A 155 30.65 -10.85 -2.10
C GLU A 155 31.62 -9.66 -2.05
N ASN A 156 31.10 -8.47 -1.74
CA ASN A 156 31.85 -7.21 -1.69
C ASN A 156 32.19 -6.75 -0.26
N LEU A 157 31.93 -7.61 0.74
CA LEU A 157 32.28 -7.37 2.13
C LEU A 157 33.76 -7.70 2.38
N PRO A 158 34.48 -6.88 3.16
CA PRO A 158 35.88 -7.12 3.53
C PRO A 158 36.02 -8.26 4.55
#